data_AF-A0A8K0MH95-F1
#
_entry.id   AF-A0A8K0MH95-F1
#
_cell.length_a   1.000
_cell.length_b   1.000
_cell.length_c   1.000
_cell.angle_alpha   90.00
_cell.angle_beta   90.00
_cell.angle_gamma   90.00
#
_symmetry.space_group_name_H-M   'P 1'
#
loop_
_entity.id
_entity.type
_entity.pdbx_description
1 polymer ?
#
loop_
_entity_poly.entity_id
_entity_poly.type
_entity_poly.pdbx_seq_one_letter_code
_entity_poly.pdbx_strand_id
1 'polypeptide(L)'
;MAAGLFKNNIRKLHQVVGNAVTFGRYILFGEGSTQLLNAAVHALSSNHNHSSPPSVVLASVPYYPLYESQTVLFESKDFKFERNISLWKNNSDGRTNLIEFVTSPNNPDGQLNKAVLQGPNAKAIYDRVYYWPHFTAVPAPADDDIMLFSISKLTGHAGSRFGWAVIKDEALFERMKTYVSLNTMGVSRDAQLRALKLINVVFQGRRGREIFEFGHTIMRKRWEKLNRTFSVSTRFSVQKIASQYCNFFHRVREPSPAYAWLKCEREEDKDCYGVLKAANIISRKGSLFGAESRYVRLSLLRTQDDFDLLLQRLNKLVLEEDNIKSM
;
A
#
# COMPACT_ATOMS: atom_id res chain seq x y z
N MET A 1 17.52 -17.93 -19.24
CA MET A 1 16.87 -19.00 -18.44
C MET A 1 16.42 -18.57 -17.04
N ALA A 2 17.24 -17.90 -16.22
CA ALA A 2 16.90 -17.57 -14.81
C ALA A 2 15.64 -16.69 -14.61
N ALA A 3 15.36 -15.72 -15.50
CA ALA A 3 14.21 -14.83 -15.37
C ALA A 3 12.86 -15.55 -15.59
N GLY A 4 12.81 -16.54 -16.49
CA GLY A 4 11.59 -17.32 -16.76
C GLY A 4 11.18 -18.15 -15.54
N LEU A 5 12.15 -18.83 -14.92
CA LEU A 5 11.95 -19.58 -13.67
C LEU A 5 11.43 -18.67 -12.56
N PHE A 6 12.03 -17.49 -12.36
CA PHE A 6 11.61 -16.61 -11.29
C PHE A 6 10.18 -16.07 -11.48
N LYS A 7 9.80 -15.72 -12.72
CA LYS A 7 8.42 -15.33 -13.03
C LYS A 7 7.43 -16.46 -12.73
N ASN A 8 7.78 -17.72 -12.97
CA ASN A 8 6.93 -18.86 -12.63
C ASN A 8 6.74 -19.01 -11.12
N ASN A 9 7.77 -18.73 -10.32
CA ASN A 9 7.65 -18.72 -8.87
C ASN A 9 6.73 -17.59 -8.38
N ILE A 10 6.78 -16.41 -8.99
CA ILE A 10 5.83 -15.33 -8.67
C ILE A 10 4.39 -15.77 -8.97
N ARG A 11 4.15 -16.41 -10.11
CA ARG A 11 2.81 -16.94 -10.46
C ARG A 11 2.35 -18.01 -9.46
N LYS A 12 3.23 -18.96 -9.12
CA LYS A 12 2.94 -20.00 -8.13
C LYS A 12 2.63 -19.40 -6.76
N LEU A 13 3.34 -18.34 -6.35
CA LEU A 13 3.07 -17.63 -5.10
C LEU A 13 1.65 -17.06 -5.08
N HIS A 14 1.24 -16.35 -6.13
CA HIS A 14 -0.12 -15.80 -6.22
C HIS A 14 -1.19 -16.89 -6.31
N GLN A 15 -0.89 -18.01 -6.98
CA GLN A 15 -1.79 -19.17 -7.02
C GLN A 15 -1.98 -19.81 -5.64
N VAL A 16 -0.91 -19.99 -4.87
CA VAL A 16 -0.96 -20.57 -3.51
C VAL A 16 -1.73 -19.67 -2.55
N VAL A 17 -1.53 -18.35 -2.66
CA VAL A 17 -2.21 -17.38 -1.78
C VAL A 17 -3.65 -17.12 -2.23
N GLY A 18 -3.92 -17.20 -3.53
CA GLY A 18 -5.21 -16.87 -4.13
C GLY A 18 -5.52 -15.36 -4.14
N ASN A 19 -4.49 -14.49 -4.10
CA ASN A 19 -4.68 -13.05 -4.00
C ASN A 19 -4.60 -12.29 -5.34
N ALA A 20 -4.12 -12.91 -6.43
CA ALA A 20 -4.08 -12.23 -7.73
C ALA A 20 -4.17 -13.22 -8.90
N VAL A 21 -4.82 -12.79 -9.98
CA VAL A 21 -4.82 -13.48 -11.27
C VAL A 21 -3.53 -13.15 -12.01
N THR A 22 -2.69 -14.16 -12.24
CA THR A 22 -1.42 -13.99 -12.97
C THR A 22 -1.30 -14.84 -14.24
N PHE A 23 -2.28 -15.73 -14.48
CA PHE A 23 -2.34 -16.53 -15.70
C PHE A 23 -2.68 -15.62 -16.89
N GLY A 24 -1.98 -15.79 -18.01
CA GLY A 24 -2.14 -14.92 -19.19
C GLY A 24 -1.72 -13.47 -18.95
N ARG A 25 -0.97 -13.16 -17.87
CA ARG A 25 -0.50 -11.81 -17.55
C ARG A 25 1.01 -11.67 -17.73
N TYR A 26 1.44 -10.48 -18.14
CA TYR A 26 2.84 -10.09 -18.19
C TYR A 26 3.35 -9.77 -16.79
N ILE A 27 4.61 -10.13 -16.52
CA ILE A 27 5.29 -9.82 -15.26
C ILE A 27 6.54 -9.02 -15.56
N LEU A 28 6.62 -7.82 -14.98
CA LEU A 28 7.77 -6.91 -15.02
C LEU A 28 8.36 -6.78 -13.62
N PHE A 29 9.68 -6.90 -13.49
CA PHE A 29 10.38 -6.63 -12.23
C PHE A 29 10.83 -5.17 -12.17
N GLY A 30 10.90 -4.61 -10.97
CA GLY A 30 11.46 -3.28 -10.72
C GLY A 30 12.19 -3.19 -9.40
N GLU A 31 12.95 -2.11 -9.24
CA GLU A 31 13.69 -1.72 -8.03
C GLU A 31 12.73 -1.26 -6.90
N GLY A 32 11.91 -2.21 -6.46
CA GLY A 32 10.75 -2.01 -5.61
C GLY A 32 9.51 -1.57 -6.39
N SER A 33 8.35 -1.57 -5.71
CA SER A 33 7.14 -1.00 -6.31
C SER A 33 7.30 0.50 -6.60
N THR A 34 8.18 1.20 -5.87
CA THR A 34 8.52 2.61 -6.09
C THR A 34 8.92 2.94 -7.53
N GLN A 35 9.78 2.13 -8.17
CA GLN A 35 10.14 2.35 -9.57
C GLN A 35 8.95 2.06 -10.50
N LEU A 36 8.20 1.00 -10.20
CA LEU A 36 7.10 0.54 -11.04
C LEU A 36 5.89 1.49 -11.02
N LEU A 37 5.66 2.22 -9.92
CA LEU A 37 4.64 3.27 -9.83
C LEU A 37 4.88 4.33 -10.92
N ASN A 38 6.09 4.88 -10.98
CA ASN A 38 6.41 5.87 -12.00
C ASN A 38 6.51 5.28 -13.40
N ALA A 39 7.03 4.05 -13.54
CA ALA A 39 7.04 3.36 -14.83
C ALA A 39 5.63 3.23 -15.41
N ALA A 40 4.63 2.94 -14.57
CA ALA A 40 3.23 2.85 -14.97
C ALA A 40 2.65 4.22 -15.34
N VAL A 41 2.88 5.27 -14.55
CA VAL A 41 2.44 6.64 -14.88
C VAL A 41 3.03 7.10 -16.21
N HIS A 42 4.34 6.93 -16.39
CA HIS A 42 5.03 7.26 -17.62
C HIS A 42 4.46 6.48 -18.81
N ALA A 43 4.30 5.17 -18.68
CA ALA A 43 3.80 4.33 -19.78
C ALA A 43 2.32 4.55 -20.12
N LEU A 44 1.51 5.02 -19.18
CA LEU A 44 0.13 5.43 -19.44
C LEU A 44 0.06 6.81 -20.10
N SER A 45 1.03 7.69 -19.84
CA SER A 45 1.08 9.05 -20.37
C SER A 45 1.78 9.15 -21.74
N SER A 46 2.59 8.16 -22.13
CA SER A 46 3.47 8.22 -23.30
C SER A 46 2.81 7.97 -24.66
N ASN A 47 1.49 7.74 -24.71
CA ASN A 47 0.75 7.46 -25.95
C ASN A 47 0.01 8.70 -26.51
N HIS A 48 0.41 9.91 -26.14
CA HIS A 48 -0.28 11.13 -26.53
C HIS A 48 0.48 11.94 -27.57
N ASN A 49 -0.24 12.45 -28.57
CA ASN A 49 0.28 13.49 -29.45
C ASN A 49 0.73 14.68 -28.59
N HIS A 50 1.86 15.31 -28.93
CA HIS A 50 2.44 16.46 -28.22
C HIS A 50 1.48 17.66 -28.06
N SER A 51 0.34 17.66 -28.74
CA SER A 51 -0.74 18.67 -28.62
C SER A 51 -1.81 18.33 -27.57
N SER A 52 -1.75 17.15 -26.93
CA SER A 52 -2.72 16.74 -25.92
C SER A 52 -2.36 17.33 -24.55
N PRO A 53 -3.36 17.60 -23.67
CA PRO A 53 -3.06 18.01 -22.31
C PRO A 53 -2.33 16.90 -21.54
N PRO A 54 -1.52 17.24 -20.51
CA PRO A 54 -0.87 16.26 -19.66
C PRO A 54 -1.89 15.34 -19.00
N SER A 55 -1.53 14.07 -18.83
CA SER A 55 -2.32 13.13 -18.03
C SER A 55 -2.44 13.62 -16.60
N VAL A 56 -3.61 13.46 -16.00
CA VAL A 56 -3.87 13.88 -14.63
C VAL A 56 -3.79 12.69 -13.71
N VAL A 57 -2.79 12.71 -12.82
CA VAL A 57 -2.50 11.66 -11.85
C VAL A 57 -3.19 12.00 -10.53
N LEU A 58 -3.98 11.07 -10.01
CA LEU A 58 -4.89 11.29 -8.88
C LEU A 58 -4.79 10.13 -7.88
N ALA A 59 -5.23 10.38 -6.65
CA ALA A 59 -5.45 9.34 -5.65
C ALA A 59 -6.57 9.78 -4.69
N SER A 60 -7.35 8.83 -4.19
CA SER A 60 -8.39 9.10 -3.18
C SER A 60 -7.77 9.35 -1.80
N VAL A 61 -8.14 10.46 -1.15
CA VAL A 61 -7.69 10.79 0.21
C VAL A 61 -8.35 9.86 1.25
N PRO A 62 -7.61 9.34 2.23
CA PRO A 62 -6.16 9.48 2.41
C PRO A 62 -5.36 8.52 1.51
N TYR A 63 -4.25 9.00 0.94
CA TYR A 63 -3.39 8.24 0.01
C TYR A 63 -1.92 8.19 0.44
N TYR A 64 -1.16 7.26 -0.13
CA TYR A 64 0.28 7.16 0.13
C TYR A 64 1.02 8.41 -0.40
N PRO A 65 1.73 9.20 0.44
CA PRO A 65 2.27 10.50 0.04
C PRO A 65 3.28 10.45 -1.11
N LEU A 66 3.89 9.28 -1.35
CA LEU A 66 4.84 9.11 -2.44
C LEU A 66 4.20 9.31 -3.81
N TYR A 67 2.90 9.03 -3.98
CA TYR A 67 2.23 9.23 -5.27
C TYR A 67 2.34 10.68 -5.73
N GLU A 68 2.05 11.61 -4.83
CA GLU A 68 2.21 13.03 -5.11
C GLU A 68 3.69 13.42 -5.21
N SER A 69 4.50 13.10 -4.19
CA SER A 69 5.87 13.60 -4.15
C SER A 69 6.74 13.05 -5.29
N GLN A 70 6.51 11.80 -5.71
CA GLN A 70 7.21 11.21 -6.85
C GLN A 70 6.74 11.83 -8.17
N THR A 71 5.43 12.00 -8.37
CA THR A 71 4.89 12.60 -9.60
C THR A 71 5.40 14.04 -9.76
N VAL A 72 5.41 14.81 -8.67
CA VAL A 72 5.95 16.18 -8.65
C VAL A 72 7.46 16.20 -8.86
N LEU A 73 8.21 15.30 -8.21
CA LEU A 73 9.68 15.22 -8.35
C LEU A 73 10.13 15.02 -9.80
N PHE A 74 9.40 14.24 -10.59
CA PHE A 74 9.77 13.98 -11.98
C PHE A 74 9.46 15.14 -12.93
N GLU A 75 8.62 16.10 -12.53
CA GLU A 75 8.34 17.34 -13.28
C GLU A 75 8.13 17.13 -14.79
N SER A 76 7.36 16.09 -15.16
CA SER A 76 7.13 15.75 -16.56
C SER A 76 6.15 16.70 -17.23
N LYS A 77 6.33 16.93 -18.53
CA LYS A 77 5.33 17.61 -19.38
C LYS A 77 4.15 16.70 -19.73
N ASP A 78 4.31 15.39 -19.57
CA ASP A 78 3.32 14.40 -20.00
C ASP A 78 2.26 14.10 -18.93
N PHE A 79 2.55 14.45 -17.67
CA PHE A 79 1.64 14.18 -16.56
C PHE A 79 1.83 15.17 -15.41
N LYS A 80 0.76 15.40 -14.65
CA LYS A 80 0.77 16.22 -13.43
C LYS A 80 -0.09 15.59 -12.34
N PHE A 81 0.26 15.84 -11.08
CA PHE A 81 -0.55 15.39 -9.94
C PHE A 81 -1.65 16.40 -9.60
N GLU A 82 -2.87 15.91 -9.38
CA GLU A 82 -4.00 16.73 -8.91
C GLU A 82 -4.57 16.14 -7.62
N ARG A 83 -4.71 16.99 -6.59
CA ARG A 83 -5.14 16.55 -5.24
C ARG A 83 -6.64 16.29 -5.13
N ASN A 84 -7.46 17.01 -5.90
CA ASN A 84 -8.92 16.98 -5.75
C ASN A 84 -9.57 16.05 -6.77
N ILE A 85 -9.58 14.75 -6.47
CA ILE A 85 -10.19 13.73 -7.33
C ILE A 85 -11.69 13.95 -7.57
N SER A 86 -12.40 14.62 -6.66
CA SER A 86 -13.84 14.88 -6.79
C SER A 86 -14.18 15.77 -7.99
N LEU A 87 -13.26 16.65 -8.41
CA LEU A 87 -13.43 17.49 -9.62
C LEU A 87 -13.42 16.66 -10.91
N TRP A 88 -12.89 15.44 -10.86
CA TRP A 88 -12.65 14.59 -12.02
C TRP A 88 -13.62 13.42 -12.16
N LYS A 89 -14.41 13.11 -11.12
CA LYS A 89 -15.36 11.99 -11.12
C LYS A 89 -16.40 12.07 -12.23
N ASN A 90 -16.84 13.29 -12.56
CA ASN A 90 -17.84 13.56 -13.58
C ASN A 90 -17.23 14.21 -14.83
N ASN A 91 -15.91 14.15 -15.00
CA ASN A 91 -15.30 14.81 -16.15
C ASN A 91 -15.69 14.07 -17.45
N SER A 92 -16.50 14.73 -18.27
CA SER A 92 -16.97 14.25 -19.57
C SER A 92 -16.20 14.83 -20.75
N ASP A 93 -15.19 15.69 -20.51
CA ASP A 93 -14.42 16.39 -21.55
C ASP A 93 -13.73 15.42 -22.53
N GLY A 94 -13.48 14.16 -22.12
CA GLY A 94 -13.02 13.08 -23.02
C GLY A 94 -11.64 13.31 -23.65
N ARG A 95 -10.99 14.45 -23.39
CA ARG A 95 -9.67 14.84 -23.90
C ARG A 95 -8.54 14.59 -22.92
N THR A 96 -8.86 14.56 -21.62
CA THR A 96 -7.88 14.40 -20.55
C THR A 96 -7.80 12.96 -20.10
N ASN A 97 -6.59 12.39 -20.07
CA ASN A 97 -6.35 11.06 -19.54
C ASN A 97 -6.18 11.12 -18.02
N LEU A 98 -6.87 10.24 -17.33
CA LEU A 98 -6.89 10.19 -15.88
C LEU A 98 -6.18 8.93 -15.42
N ILE A 99 -5.21 9.09 -14.53
CA ILE A 99 -4.45 7.98 -13.96
C ILE A 99 -4.71 7.96 -12.45
N GLU A 100 -5.47 6.99 -11.98
CA GLU A 100 -5.77 6.84 -10.56
C GLU A 100 -4.82 5.84 -9.90
N PHE A 101 -4.09 6.27 -8.87
CA PHE A 101 -3.46 5.33 -7.94
C PHE A 101 -4.50 4.79 -6.96
N VAL A 102 -4.64 3.46 -6.93
CA VAL A 102 -5.55 2.75 -6.02
C VAL A 102 -4.75 1.81 -5.11
N THR A 103 -4.56 2.19 -3.85
CA THR A 103 -3.91 1.30 -2.87
C THR A 103 -4.95 0.42 -2.18
N SER A 104 -4.78 -0.90 -2.20
CA SER A 104 -5.80 -1.81 -1.64
C SER A 104 -5.17 -3.12 -1.18
N PRO A 105 -4.98 -3.33 0.14
CA PRO A 105 -5.35 -2.47 1.27
C PRO A 105 -4.66 -1.10 1.26
N ASN A 106 -5.40 -0.06 1.62
CA ASN A 106 -4.97 1.31 1.53
C ASN A 106 -3.91 1.67 2.59
N ASN A 107 -3.11 2.68 2.27
CA ASN A 107 -2.18 3.31 3.18
C ASN A 107 -2.63 4.76 3.38
N PRO A 108 -3.17 5.11 4.56
CA PRO A 108 -2.81 4.55 5.87
C PRO A 108 -3.80 3.58 6.51
N ASP A 109 -5.07 3.55 6.09
CA ASP A 109 -6.17 3.00 6.88
C ASP A 109 -6.46 1.51 6.65
N GLY A 110 -5.83 0.87 5.67
CA GLY A 110 -6.00 -0.56 5.39
C GLY A 110 -7.31 -0.92 4.69
N GLN A 111 -8.08 0.04 4.19
CA GLN A 111 -9.33 -0.23 3.47
C GLN A 111 -9.08 -0.89 2.11
N LEU A 112 -9.98 -1.78 1.69
CA LEU A 112 -9.91 -2.42 0.37
C LEU A 112 -10.50 -1.50 -0.72
N ASN A 113 -9.78 -0.42 -1.03
CA ASN A 113 -10.24 0.57 -2.02
C ASN A 113 -10.38 -0.02 -3.43
N LYS A 114 -11.22 0.63 -4.22
CA LYS A 114 -11.42 0.43 -5.66
C LYS A 114 -11.28 1.78 -6.37
N ALA A 115 -10.97 1.73 -7.65
CA ALA A 115 -10.97 2.93 -8.49
C ALA A 115 -12.33 3.64 -8.43
N VAL A 116 -12.30 4.97 -8.34
CA VAL A 116 -13.51 5.82 -8.34
C VAL A 116 -13.69 6.58 -9.64
N LEU A 117 -12.64 6.69 -10.46
CA LEU A 117 -12.72 7.28 -11.80
C LEU A 117 -13.21 6.24 -12.80
N GLN A 118 -14.06 6.67 -13.72
CA GLN A 118 -14.70 5.82 -14.72
C GLN A 118 -14.53 6.42 -16.12
N GLY A 119 -14.77 5.59 -17.14
CA GLY A 119 -14.72 5.99 -18.54
C GLY A 119 -13.48 5.49 -19.28
N PRO A 120 -13.47 5.64 -20.62
CA PRO A 120 -12.44 5.04 -21.49
C PRO A 120 -11.03 5.62 -21.27
N ASN A 121 -10.95 6.87 -20.80
CA ASN A 121 -9.69 7.59 -20.57
C ASN A 121 -9.21 7.49 -19.11
N ALA A 122 -9.95 6.81 -18.23
CA ALA A 122 -9.55 6.57 -16.86
C ALA A 122 -8.82 5.23 -16.76
N LYS A 123 -7.61 5.24 -16.21
CA LYS A 123 -6.79 4.06 -15.96
C LYS A 123 -6.39 4.01 -14.50
N ALA A 124 -6.47 2.83 -13.90
CA ALA A 124 -6.13 2.63 -12.50
C ALA A 124 -4.83 1.81 -12.36
N ILE A 125 -3.91 2.30 -11.55
CA ILE A 125 -2.72 1.58 -11.10
C ILE A 125 -3.03 1.05 -9.70
N TYR A 126 -3.24 -0.26 -9.58
CA TYR A 126 -3.52 -0.88 -8.29
C TYR A 126 -2.22 -1.22 -7.56
N ASP A 127 -1.96 -0.51 -6.46
CA ASP A 127 -0.89 -0.81 -5.54
C ASP A 127 -1.37 -1.85 -4.51
N ARG A 128 -0.96 -3.10 -4.73
CA ARG A 128 -1.37 -4.29 -3.98
C ARG A 128 -0.29 -4.75 -3.00
N VAL A 129 0.67 -3.89 -2.63
CA VAL A 129 1.79 -4.29 -1.75
C VAL A 129 1.36 -4.81 -0.39
N TYR A 130 0.19 -4.42 0.13
CA TYR A 130 -0.38 -4.94 1.38
C TYR A 130 -1.41 -6.07 1.17
N TYR A 131 -1.70 -6.50 -0.07
CA TYR A 131 -2.74 -7.49 -0.35
C TYR A 131 -2.28 -8.93 -0.09
N TRP A 132 -1.90 -9.18 1.16
CA TRP A 132 -1.41 -10.45 1.66
C TRP A 132 -2.17 -10.83 2.93
N PRO A 133 -2.31 -12.13 3.24
CA PRO A 133 -2.96 -12.58 4.47
C PRO A 133 -2.32 -12.04 5.76
N HIS A 134 -1.11 -11.47 5.72
CA HIS A 134 -0.55 -10.73 6.87
C HIS A 134 -1.47 -9.60 7.33
N PHE A 135 -2.00 -8.82 6.38
CA PHE A 135 -2.60 -7.52 6.67
C PHE A 135 -4.12 -7.49 6.52
N THR A 136 -4.66 -8.33 5.64
CA THR A 136 -6.08 -8.33 5.31
C THR A 136 -6.60 -9.74 5.03
N ALA A 137 -7.93 -9.89 5.07
CA ALA A 137 -8.57 -11.04 4.46
C ALA A 137 -8.38 -11.00 2.94
N VAL A 138 -8.30 -12.18 2.31
CA VAL A 138 -8.26 -12.31 0.85
C VAL A 138 -9.65 -12.82 0.40
N PRO A 139 -10.61 -11.92 0.12
CA PRO A 139 -11.96 -12.33 -0.26
C PRO A 139 -12.06 -12.89 -1.68
N ALA A 140 -11.15 -12.46 -2.57
CA ALA A 140 -11.09 -12.91 -3.96
C ALA A 140 -9.70 -12.58 -4.56
N PRO A 141 -9.25 -13.28 -5.61
CA PRO A 141 -8.07 -12.86 -6.35
C PRO A 141 -8.32 -11.52 -7.03
N ALA A 142 -7.37 -10.58 -6.92
CA ALA A 142 -7.41 -9.33 -7.68
C ALA A 142 -7.13 -9.61 -9.17
N ASP A 143 -7.85 -8.93 -10.07
CA ASP A 143 -7.69 -9.03 -11.53
C ASP A 143 -7.76 -7.64 -12.17
N ASP A 144 -6.96 -6.70 -11.68
CA ASP A 144 -6.88 -5.36 -12.25
C ASP A 144 -5.89 -5.30 -13.43
N ASP A 145 -5.98 -4.26 -14.26
CA ASP A 145 -5.15 -4.12 -15.46
C ASP A 145 -3.64 -3.97 -15.14
N ILE A 146 -3.34 -3.27 -14.04
CA ILE A 146 -2.00 -3.05 -13.52
C ILE A 146 -2.02 -3.29 -12.02
N MET A 147 -1.35 -4.34 -11.55
CA MET A 147 -1.22 -4.64 -10.13
C MET A 147 0.26 -4.65 -9.70
N LEU A 148 0.59 -3.90 -8.65
CA LEU A 148 1.96 -3.78 -8.15
C LEU A 148 2.14 -4.47 -6.80
N PHE A 149 3.25 -5.19 -6.64
CA PHE A 149 3.59 -5.93 -5.43
C PHE A 149 5.08 -5.74 -5.09
N SER A 150 5.45 -6.04 -3.83
CA SER A 150 6.85 -5.98 -3.39
C SER A 150 7.16 -6.91 -2.23
N ILE A 151 8.37 -7.48 -2.22
CA ILE A 151 8.85 -8.27 -1.08
C ILE A 151 9.03 -7.43 0.20
N SER A 152 9.06 -6.10 0.08
CA SER A 152 9.12 -5.17 1.20
C SER A 152 7.99 -5.36 2.22
N LYS A 153 6.82 -5.82 1.76
CA LYS A 153 5.63 -6.02 2.58
C LYS A 153 5.15 -7.48 2.60
N LEU A 154 5.68 -8.33 1.72
CA LEU A 154 5.49 -9.78 1.80
C LEU A 154 6.47 -10.42 2.79
N THR A 155 7.79 -10.27 2.59
CA THR A 155 8.81 -10.96 3.40
C THR A 155 9.56 -10.02 4.35
N GLY A 156 9.21 -8.73 4.39
CA GLY A 156 9.90 -7.72 5.20
C GLY A 156 11.24 -7.25 4.66
N HIS A 157 11.65 -7.71 3.47
CA HIS A 157 12.98 -7.45 2.89
C HIS A 157 13.06 -6.12 2.14
N ALA A 158 12.66 -5.03 2.78
CA ALA A 158 12.52 -3.71 2.14
C ALA A 158 13.83 -3.16 1.55
N GLY A 159 14.98 -3.48 2.15
CA GLY A 159 16.30 -3.08 1.66
C GLY A 159 16.75 -3.80 0.39
N SER A 160 16.11 -4.90 0.00
CA SER A 160 16.44 -5.60 -1.25
C SER A 160 15.90 -4.92 -2.50
N ARG A 161 15.05 -3.88 -2.32
CA ARG A 161 14.46 -3.09 -3.40
C ARG A 161 13.90 -3.95 -4.54
N PHE A 162 13.11 -4.97 -4.22
CA PHE A 162 12.52 -5.83 -5.25
C PHE A 162 10.99 -5.74 -5.26
N GLY A 163 10.42 -5.49 -6.44
CA GLY A 163 9.00 -5.46 -6.69
C GLY A 163 8.66 -6.01 -8.07
N TRP A 164 7.38 -6.27 -8.30
CA TRP A 164 6.89 -6.72 -9.59
C TRP A 164 5.53 -6.11 -9.92
N ALA A 165 5.29 -5.92 -11.21
CA ALA A 165 4.01 -5.56 -11.78
C ALA A 165 3.41 -6.79 -12.48
N VAL A 166 2.11 -6.98 -12.35
CA VAL A 166 1.29 -7.90 -13.13
C VAL A 166 0.44 -7.05 -14.06
N ILE A 167 0.58 -7.23 -15.38
CA ILE A 167 0.04 -6.33 -16.39
C ILE A 167 -0.77 -7.15 -17.41
N LYS A 168 -1.97 -6.68 -17.75
CA LYS A 168 -2.82 -7.30 -18.79
C LYS A 168 -2.39 -6.91 -20.20
N ASP A 169 -2.25 -5.61 -20.46
CA ASP A 169 -2.01 -5.06 -21.80
C ASP A 169 -0.53 -5.20 -22.21
N GLU A 170 -0.28 -5.82 -23.37
CA GLU A 170 1.07 -6.06 -23.88
C GLU A 170 1.79 -4.76 -24.26
N ALA A 171 1.09 -3.83 -24.92
CA ALA A 171 1.68 -2.58 -25.35
C ALA A 171 2.12 -1.74 -24.14
N LEU A 172 1.31 -1.70 -23.08
CA LEU A 172 1.65 -1.08 -21.81
C LEU A 172 2.83 -1.77 -21.13
N PHE A 173 2.85 -3.12 -21.11
CA PHE A 173 3.98 -3.87 -20.58
C PHE A 173 5.29 -3.52 -21.28
N GLU A 174 5.30 -3.44 -22.61
CA GLU A 174 6.49 -3.07 -23.37
C GLU A 174 6.92 -1.62 -23.11
N ARG A 175 5.98 -0.67 -22.98
CA ARG A 175 6.32 0.72 -22.60
C ARG A 175 6.92 0.80 -21.18
N MET A 176 6.34 0.09 -20.20
CA MET A 176 6.89 0.02 -18.84
C MET A 176 8.27 -0.65 -18.81
N LYS A 177 8.47 -1.71 -19.61
CA LYS A 177 9.74 -2.42 -19.74
C LYS A 177 10.81 -1.51 -20.35
N THR A 178 10.48 -0.72 -21.37
CA THR A 178 11.37 0.29 -21.94
C THR A 178 11.78 1.32 -20.88
N TYR A 179 10.82 1.82 -20.09
CA TYR A 179 11.13 2.73 -18.97
C TYR A 179 12.14 2.11 -17.99
N VAL A 180 11.89 0.89 -17.51
CA VAL A 180 12.81 0.21 -16.56
C VAL A 180 14.19 -0.04 -17.19
N SER A 181 14.23 -0.35 -18.49
CA SER A 181 15.50 -0.52 -19.21
C SER A 181 16.30 0.77 -19.30
N LEU A 182 15.66 1.90 -19.60
CA LEU A 182 16.32 3.20 -19.71
C LEU A 182 16.67 3.78 -18.34
N ASN A 183 15.86 3.52 -17.32
CA ASN A 183 16.06 4.06 -15.98
C ASN A 183 17.21 3.36 -15.23
N THR A 184 17.33 2.03 -15.34
CA THR A 184 18.29 1.24 -14.53
C THR A 184 18.90 0.04 -15.24
N MET A 185 18.66 -0.15 -16.55
CA MET A 185 19.04 -1.36 -17.29
C MET A 185 18.49 -2.65 -16.65
N GLY A 186 17.27 -2.59 -16.11
CA GLY A 186 16.64 -3.70 -15.40
C GLY A 186 16.79 -3.62 -13.88
N VAL A 187 16.87 -4.78 -13.23
CA VAL A 187 16.89 -4.93 -11.77
C VAL A 187 18.14 -5.71 -11.36
N SER A 188 18.73 -5.39 -10.22
CA SER A 188 19.88 -6.09 -9.65
C SER A 188 19.68 -7.62 -9.66
N ARG A 189 20.69 -8.35 -10.12
CA ARG A 189 20.67 -9.82 -10.16
C ARG A 189 20.78 -10.43 -8.76
N ASP A 190 21.48 -9.76 -7.85
CA ASP A 190 21.55 -10.15 -6.44
C ASP A 190 20.18 -9.99 -5.76
N ALA A 191 19.49 -8.88 -6.03
CA ALA A 191 18.13 -8.67 -5.54
C ALA A 191 17.19 -9.76 -6.05
N GLN A 192 17.27 -10.10 -7.35
CA GLN A 192 16.48 -11.18 -7.95
C GLN A 192 16.80 -12.55 -7.36
N LEU A 193 18.08 -12.92 -7.22
CA LEU A 193 18.49 -14.20 -6.66
C LEU A 193 18.06 -14.33 -5.19
N ARG A 194 18.23 -13.26 -4.40
CA ARG A 194 17.78 -13.22 -3.01
C ARG A 194 16.27 -13.36 -2.92
N ALA A 195 15.51 -12.60 -3.72
CA ALA A 195 14.05 -12.68 -3.75
C ALA A 195 13.56 -14.08 -4.17
N LEU A 196 14.20 -14.69 -5.18
CA LEU A 196 13.92 -16.06 -5.61
C LEU A 196 14.14 -17.06 -4.46
N LYS A 197 15.26 -16.98 -3.76
CA LYS A 197 15.56 -17.84 -2.60
C LYS A 197 14.52 -17.69 -1.49
N LEU A 198 14.16 -16.44 -1.15
CA LEU A 198 13.15 -16.16 -0.12
C LEU A 198 11.78 -16.74 -0.50
N ILE A 199 11.34 -16.58 -1.75
CA ILE A 199 10.07 -17.15 -2.22
C ILE A 199 10.10 -18.68 -2.23
N ASN A 200 11.24 -19.30 -2.55
CA ASN A 200 11.40 -20.75 -2.43
C ASN A 200 11.23 -21.23 -0.98
N VAL A 201 11.81 -20.52 0.00
CA VAL A 201 11.62 -20.83 1.42
C VAL A 201 10.15 -20.68 1.83
N VAL A 202 9.44 -19.67 1.31
CA VAL A 202 7.99 -19.54 1.54
C VAL A 202 7.26 -20.81 1.12
N PHE A 203 7.57 -21.39 -0.04
CA PHE A 203 6.94 -22.64 -0.49
C PHE A 203 7.23 -23.86 0.37
N GLN A 204 8.41 -23.92 1.00
CA GLN A 204 8.79 -25.01 1.90
C GLN A 204 7.99 -24.96 3.21
N GLY A 205 7.66 -23.77 3.70
CA GLY A 205 6.91 -23.58 4.96
C GLY A 205 5.44 -23.94 4.84
N ARG A 206 5.04 -25.11 5.39
CA ARG A 206 3.65 -25.61 5.43
C ARG A 206 2.89 -25.41 4.12
N ARG A 207 3.47 -25.84 2.99
CA ARG A 207 2.90 -25.67 1.64
C ARG A 207 2.60 -24.20 1.28
N GLY A 208 3.46 -23.27 1.69
CA GLY A 208 3.27 -21.84 1.41
C GLY A 208 2.42 -21.08 2.42
N ARG A 209 2.12 -21.67 3.59
CA ARG A 209 1.22 -21.05 4.58
C ARG A 209 1.90 -20.41 5.78
N GLU A 210 3.08 -20.90 6.14
CA GLU A 210 3.70 -20.61 7.44
C GLU A 210 3.97 -19.11 7.68
N ILE A 211 4.57 -18.42 6.70
CA ILE A 211 4.85 -16.97 6.81
C ILE A 211 3.57 -16.15 6.97
N PHE A 212 2.48 -16.58 6.35
CA PHE A 212 1.19 -15.90 6.38
C PHE A 212 0.47 -16.11 7.70
N GLU A 213 0.49 -17.33 8.23
CA GLU A 213 0.00 -17.68 9.56
C GLU A 213 0.77 -16.91 10.65
N PHE A 214 2.10 -16.89 10.55
CA PHE A 214 2.97 -16.12 11.42
C PHE A 214 2.62 -14.63 11.37
N GLY A 215 2.64 -14.03 10.18
CA GLY A 215 2.37 -12.60 10.00
C GLY A 215 0.98 -12.20 10.49
N HIS A 216 -0.06 -12.96 10.14
CA HIS A 216 -1.42 -12.70 10.63
C HIS A 216 -1.49 -12.77 12.15
N THR A 217 -0.87 -13.78 12.76
CA THR A 217 -0.89 -13.96 14.22
C THR A 217 -0.26 -12.77 14.94
N ILE A 218 0.91 -12.31 14.49
CA ILE A 218 1.59 -11.16 15.08
C ILE A 218 0.76 -9.88 14.87
N MET A 219 0.34 -9.61 13.64
CA MET A 219 -0.38 -8.37 13.32
C MET A 219 -1.73 -8.29 14.02
N ARG A 220 -2.47 -9.41 14.13
CA ARG A 220 -3.74 -9.47 14.88
C ARG A 220 -3.52 -9.15 16.36
N LYS A 221 -2.54 -9.80 17.00
CA LYS A 221 -2.22 -9.54 18.43
C LYS A 221 -1.85 -8.08 18.68
N ARG A 222 -1.07 -7.46 17.77
CA ARG A 222 -0.71 -6.04 17.85
C ARG A 222 -1.94 -5.14 17.73
N TRP A 223 -2.79 -5.42 16.75
CA TRP A 223 -4.04 -4.69 16.54
C TRP A 223 -4.99 -4.80 17.74
N GLU A 224 -5.15 -5.98 18.32
CA GLU A 224 -5.99 -6.22 19.51
C GLU A 224 -5.48 -5.44 20.73
N LYS A 225 -4.16 -5.50 21.01
CA LYS A 225 -3.57 -4.75 22.13
C LYS A 225 -3.75 -3.25 21.95
N LEU A 226 -3.53 -2.74 20.74
CA LEU A 226 -3.68 -1.32 20.44
C LEU A 226 -5.13 -0.85 20.61
N ASN A 227 -6.11 -1.60 20.10
CA ASN A 227 -7.52 -1.26 20.28
C ASN A 227 -7.93 -1.25 21.75
N ARG A 228 -7.42 -2.19 22.56
CA ARG A 228 -7.67 -2.19 24.01
C ARG A 228 -7.15 -0.92 24.68
N THR A 229 -5.93 -0.47 24.33
CA THR A 229 -5.36 0.79 24.83
C THR A 229 -6.28 1.99 24.53
N PHE A 230 -6.86 2.07 23.33
CA PHE A 230 -7.76 3.17 22.99
C PHE A 230 -9.20 3.00 23.45
N SER A 231 -9.64 1.79 23.79
CA SER A 231 -11.03 1.52 24.20
C SER A 231 -11.46 2.23 25.49
N VAL A 232 -10.50 2.62 26.32
CA VAL A 232 -10.73 3.37 27.57
C VAL A 232 -10.54 4.88 27.40
N SER A 233 -10.19 5.34 26.19
CA SER A 233 -9.94 6.76 25.88
C SER A 233 -11.05 7.33 25.03
N THR A 234 -11.42 8.59 25.30
CA THR A 234 -12.23 9.39 24.37
C THR A 234 -11.39 10.37 23.55
N ARG A 235 -10.11 10.55 23.93
CA ARG A 235 -9.17 11.46 23.27
C ARG A 235 -8.74 10.97 21.90
N PHE A 236 -8.73 9.66 21.67
CA PHE A 236 -8.22 9.06 20.44
C PHE A 236 -9.20 8.07 19.83
N SER A 237 -9.26 8.03 18.50
CA SER A 237 -9.91 6.96 17.75
C SER A 237 -8.98 6.38 16.69
N VAL A 238 -9.21 5.12 16.31
CA VAL A 238 -8.51 4.45 15.21
C VAL A 238 -9.50 3.98 14.15
N GLN A 239 -9.00 3.66 12.96
CA GLN A 239 -9.84 3.25 11.85
C GLN A 239 -10.70 2.02 12.18
N LYS A 240 -11.91 1.99 11.62
CA LYS A 240 -12.81 0.83 11.69
C LYS A 240 -12.62 -0.04 10.44
N ILE A 241 -12.32 -1.32 10.64
CA ILE A 241 -12.20 -2.32 9.58
C ILE A 241 -13.10 -3.49 9.99
N ALA A 242 -13.97 -3.94 9.10
CA ALA A 242 -14.86 -5.06 9.38
C ALA A 242 -14.14 -6.41 9.26
N SER A 243 -14.58 -7.38 10.06
CA SER A 243 -14.18 -8.78 9.88
C SER A 243 -14.72 -9.31 8.54
N GLN A 244 -13.91 -10.11 7.85
CA GLN A 244 -14.24 -10.57 6.51
C GLN A 244 -13.81 -12.03 6.31
N TYR A 245 -14.56 -12.75 5.47
CA TYR A 245 -14.17 -14.09 5.04
C TYR A 245 -12.88 -14.04 4.21
N CYS A 246 -11.92 -14.89 4.56
CA CYS A 246 -10.63 -14.99 3.90
C CYS A 246 -10.50 -16.34 3.21
N ASN A 247 -10.45 -16.36 1.88
CA ASN A 247 -10.32 -17.59 1.09
C ASN A 247 -9.03 -18.35 1.40
N PHE A 248 -7.95 -17.63 1.74
CA PHE A 248 -6.68 -18.28 2.11
C PHE A 248 -6.78 -19.06 3.43
N PHE A 249 -7.49 -18.52 4.42
CA PHE A 249 -7.65 -19.14 5.74
C PHE A 249 -8.94 -19.97 5.87
N HIS A 250 -9.84 -19.90 4.90
CA HIS A 250 -11.16 -20.54 4.90
C HIS A 250 -12.00 -20.24 6.15
N ARG A 251 -11.96 -18.98 6.61
CA ARG A 251 -12.74 -18.50 7.76
C ARG A 251 -12.92 -16.99 7.73
N VAL A 252 -13.91 -16.50 8.46
CA VAL A 252 -13.99 -15.09 8.86
C VAL A 252 -12.84 -14.81 9.83
N ARG A 253 -12.19 -13.66 9.65
CA ARG A 253 -11.08 -13.22 10.51
C ARG A 253 -11.20 -11.74 10.85
N GLU A 254 -10.66 -11.42 12.02
CA GLU A 254 -10.49 -10.06 12.47
C GLU A 254 -9.43 -9.30 11.64
N PRO A 255 -9.52 -7.95 11.60
CA PRO A 255 -8.53 -7.10 10.95
C PRO A 255 -7.13 -7.25 11.55
N SER A 256 -6.11 -7.04 10.73
CA SER A 256 -4.72 -6.99 11.20
C SER A 256 -3.87 -6.03 10.36
N PRO A 257 -4.25 -4.75 10.27
CA PRO A 257 -3.65 -3.79 9.35
C PRO A 257 -2.17 -3.51 9.65
N ALA A 258 -1.44 -3.10 8.62
CA ALA A 258 -0.03 -2.71 8.76
C ALA A 258 0.19 -1.44 9.60
N TYR A 259 -0.82 -0.58 9.68
CA TYR A 259 -0.76 0.72 10.35
C TYR A 259 -2.00 0.96 11.18
N ALA A 260 -1.86 1.76 12.23
CA ALA A 260 -2.99 2.43 12.86
C ALA A 260 -3.09 3.84 12.31
N TRP A 261 -4.28 4.20 11.86
CA TRP A 261 -4.66 5.53 11.43
C TRP A 261 -5.42 6.18 12.58
N LEU A 262 -4.66 6.88 13.42
CA LEU A 262 -5.12 7.46 14.67
C LEU A 262 -5.63 8.87 14.40
N LYS A 263 -6.78 9.22 14.99
CA LYS A 263 -7.31 10.58 15.05
C LYS A 263 -7.29 11.08 16.49
N CYS A 264 -6.85 12.32 16.70
CA CYS A 264 -7.08 13.04 17.94
C CYS A 264 -8.46 13.73 17.89
N GLU A 265 -9.35 13.37 18.82
CA GLU A 265 -10.76 13.81 18.80
C GLU A 265 -10.99 15.13 19.52
N ARG A 266 -10.14 15.48 20.49
CA ARG A 266 -10.31 16.72 21.28
C ARG A 266 -10.05 17.96 20.45
N GLU A 267 -10.83 19.02 20.67
CA GLU A 267 -10.74 20.23 19.86
C GLU A 267 -9.37 20.92 19.98
N GLU A 268 -8.72 20.84 21.14
CA GLU A 268 -7.38 21.36 21.41
C GLU A 268 -6.26 20.56 20.71
N ASP A 269 -6.47 19.27 20.43
CA ASP A 269 -5.48 18.37 19.84
C ASP A 269 -5.47 18.44 18.28
N LYS A 270 -5.59 19.64 17.70
CA LYS A 270 -5.59 19.84 16.23
C LYS A 270 -4.32 19.38 15.56
N ASP A 271 -3.16 19.56 16.21
CA ASP A 271 -1.88 18.98 15.77
C ASP A 271 -1.63 17.66 16.49
N CYS A 272 -2.25 16.59 15.99
CA CYS A 272 -2.13 15.26 16.59
C CYS A 272 -0.69 14.71 16.52
N TYR A 273 0.10 15.17 15.55
CA TYR A 273 1.52 14.86 15.50
C TYR A 273 2.29 15.52 16.64
N GLY A 274 2.01 16.80 16.92
CA GLY A 274 2.55 17.52 18.07
C GLY A 274 2.25 16.81 19.39
N VAL A 275 1.00 16.40 19.59
CA VAL A 275 0.54 15.64 20.77
C VAL A 275 1.35 14.36 20.96
N LEU A 276 1.43 13.51 19.93
CA LEU A 276 2.21 12.27 20.01
C LEU A 276 3.71 12.53 20.19
N LYS A 277 4.26 13.57 19.54
CA LYS A 277 5.67 13.92 19.66
C LYS A 277 6.03 14.35 21.08
N ALA A 278 5.17 15.10 21.78
CA ALA A 278 5.35 15.46 23.19
C ALA A 278 5.41 14.22 24.09
N ALA A 279 4.72 13.14 23.71
CA ALA A 279 4.79 11.83 24.35
C ALA A 279 5.98 10.96 23.90
N ASN A 280 6.91 11.53 23.14
CA ASN A 280 8.02 10.84 22.49
C ASN A 280 7.59 9.78 21.46
N ILE A 281 6.42 9.89 20.86
CA ILE A 281 5.97 9.00 19.78
C ILE A 281 6.15 9.70 18.44
N ILE A 282 7.05 9.18 17.59
CA ILE A 282 7.25 9.69 16.23
C ILE A 282 6.29 8.96 15.28
N SER A 283 5.29 9.67 14.79
CA SER A 283 4.30 9.19 13.81
C SER A 283 4.52 9.83 12.43
N ARG A 284 3.61 9.58 11.47
CA ARG A 284 3.56 10.34 10.21
C ARG A 284 2.33 11.25 10.22
N LYS A 285 2.53 12.55 9.99
CA LYS A 285 1.47 13.58 9.94
C LYS A 285 0.40 13.22 8.91
N GLY A 286 -0.87 13.40 9.26
CA GLY A 286 -1.97 13.08 8.36
C GLY A 286 -2.08 13.98 7.15
N SER A 287 -1.64 15.23 7.27
CA SER A 287 -1.52 16.19 6.15
C SER A 287 -0.63 15.72 5.01
N LEU A 288 0.33 14.82 5.26
CA LEU A 288 1.12 14.21 4.19
C LEU A 288 0.26 13.31 3.30
N PHE A 289 -0.81 12.72 3.83
CA PHE A 289 -1.70 11.78 3.15
C PHE A 289 -2.92 12.49 2.53
N GLY A 290 -2.93 13.83 2.51
CA GLY A 290 -4.07 14.66 2.10
C GLY A 290 -5.17 14.77 3.15
N ALA A 291 -4.99 14.24 4.36
CA ALA A 291 -5.96 14.31 5.45
C ALA A 291 -5.70 15.50 6.39
N GLU A 292 -6.60 15.73 7.34
CA GLU A 292 -6.45 16.78 8.36
C GLU A 292 -5.26 16.52 9.31
N SER A 293 -4.72 17.58 9.92
CA SER A 293 -3.66 17.50 10.95
C SER A 293 -4.05 16.74 12.22
N ARG A 294 -5.36 16.50 12.39
CA ARG A 294 -5.91 15.65 13.46
C ARG A 294 -5.57 14.17 13.31
N TYR A 295 -5.10 13.76 12.14
CA TYR A 295 -4.73 12.37 11.89
C TYR A 295 -3.22 12.15 11.91
N VAL A 296 -2.82 10.93 12.31
CA VAL A 296 -1.45 10.43 12.25
C VAL A 296 -1.41 8.95 11.94
N ARG A 297 -0.39 8.50 11.21
CA ARG A 297 -0.15 7.08 10.93
C ARG A 297 0.93 6.51 11.85
N LEU A 298 0.59 5.47 12.59
CA LEU A 298 1.50 4.67 13.43
C LEU A 298 1.84 3.34 12.75
N SER A 299 3.11 2.94 12.80
CA SER A 299 3.57 1.68 12.20
C SER A 299 3.44 0.52 13.18
N LEU A 300 2.71 -0.52 12.77
CA LEU A 300 2.56 -1.77 13.53
C LEU A 300 3.52 -2.86 13.02
N LEU A 301 4.37 -2.55 12.04
CA LEU A 301 5.27 -3.50 11.37
C LEU A 301 6.69 -3.57 11.95
N ARG A 302 7.00 -2.75 12.97
CA ARG A 302 8.36 -2.64 13.51
C ARG A 302 8.73 -3.82 14.43
N THR A 303 9.88 -3.75 15.12
CA THR A 303 10.28 -4.79 16.07
C THR A 303 9.27 -4.93 17.21
N GLN A 304 9.41 -5.96 18.04
CA GLN A 304 8.57 -6.12 19.22
C GLN A 304 8.85 -5.00 20.25
N ASP A 305 10.12 -4.64 20.46
CA ASP A 305 10.52 -3.53 21.33
C ASP A 305 9.92 -2.19 20.90
N ASP A 306 9.96 -1.89 19.59
CA ASP A 306 9.34 -0.67 19.04
C ASP A 306 7.82 -0.64 19.32
N PHE A 307 7.15 -1.80 19.26
CA PHE A 307 5.72 -1.90 19.50
C PHE A 307 5.37 -1.83 21.00
N ASP A 308 6.16 -2.47 21.86
CA ASP A 308 5.94 -2.44 23.31
C ASP A 308 6.21 -1.04 23.88
N LEU A 309 7.25 -0.35 23.39
CA LEU A 309 7.52 1.04 23.74
C LEU A 309 6.40 1.98 23.26
N LEU A 310 5.85 1.74 22.07
CA LEU A 310 4.70 2.48 21.56
C LEU A 310 3.49 2.31 22.50
N LEU A 311 3.15 1.06 22.86
CA LEU A 311 2.03 0.79 23.77
C LEU A 311 2.23 1.41 25.15
N GLN A 312 3.43 1.32 25.71
CA GLN A 312 3.75 1.94 27.00
C GLN A 312 3.49 3.45 26.97
N ARG A 313 3.94 4.15 25.92
CA ARG A 313 3.75 5.60 25.77
C ARG A 313 2.28 5.97 25.52
N LEU A 314 1.56 5.19 24.72
CA LEU A 314 0.14 5.39 24.48
C LEU A 314 -0.70 5.17 25.74
N ASN A 315 -0.42 4.12 26.51
CA ASN A 315 -1.11 3.87 27.78
C ASN A 315 -0.91 5.03 28.76
N LYS A 316 0.30 5.60 28.84
CA LYS A 316 0.55 6.78 29.66
C LYS A 316 -0.31 7.99 29.22
N LEU A 317 -0.37 8.27 27.92
CA LEU A 317 -1.19 9.36 27.38
C LEU A 317 -2.68 9.20 27.65
N VAL A 318 -3.17 7.96 27.61
CA VAL A 318 -4.58 7.64 27.86
C VAL A 318 -4.91 7.76 29.34
N LEU A 319 -4.04 7.27 30.24
CA LEU A 319 -4.24 7.37 31.70
C LEU A 319 -4.18 8.82 32.21
N GLU A 320 -3.34 9.67 31.60
CA GLU A 320 -3.31 11.10 31.91
C GLU A 320 -4.65 11.80 31.59
N GLU A 321 -5.43 11.30 30.62
CA GLU A 321 -6.78 11.81 30.34
C GLU A 321 -7.77 11.50 31.48
N ASP A 322 -7.73 10.31 32.06
CA ASP A 322 -8.66 9.89 33.12
C ASP A 322 -8.43 10.70 34.40
N ASN A 323 -7.17 10.97 34.76
CA ASN A 323 -6.84 11.76 35.94
C ASN A 323 -7.34 13.22 35.84
N ILE A 324 -7.34 13.80 34.63
CA ILE A 324 -7.88 15.15 34.37
C ILE A 324 -9.41 15.16 34.46
N LYS A 325 -10.09 14.07 34.09
CA LYS A 325 -11.56 13.95 34.23
C LYS A 325 -12.02 13.74 35.67
N SER A 326 -11.16 13.20 36.53
CA SER A 326 -11.44 12.95 37.95
C SER A 326 -11.11 14.11 38.89
N MET A 327 -10.48 15.17 38.38
CA MET A 327 -10.25 16.45 39.08
C MET A 327 -11.34 17.46 38.71
#